data_AF-A0A7K0R916-F1
#
_entry.id   AF-A0A7K0R916-F1
#
_cell.length_a   1.000
_cell.length_b   1.000
_cell.length_c   1.000
_cell.angle_alpha   90.00
_cell.angle_beta   90.00
_cell.angle_gamma   90.00
#
_symmetry.space_group_name_H-M   'P 1'
#
loop_
_entity.id
_entity.type
_entity.pdbx_description
1 polymer ?
#
loop_
_entity_poly.entity_id
_entity_poly.type
_entity_poly.pdbx_seq_one_letter_code
_entity_poly.pdbx_strand_id
1 'polypeptide(L)'
;MTTISTDPAPADATVVPGSDGLLLEVDGQIVPNYDATFSPFSEGEVVTGSVVRIDKDEVLVDIGYKSEGVIPSHELSIRKNVDPNDEVELGEEVDVLVLIKEDPDGRLIVSKKRARFEKAW
;
A
#
# COMPACT_ATOMS: atom_id res chain seq x y z
N MET A 1 -24.46 -13.04 37.03
CA MET A 1 -23.72 -13.39 35.81
C MET A 1 -23.73 -12.17 34.91
N THR A 2 -22.53 -11.73 34.55
CA THR A 2 -22.18 -10.38 34.09
C THR A 2 -22.77 -10.04 32.73
N THR A 3 -23.50 -8.93 32.67
CA THR A 3 -23.91 -8.26 31.43
C THR A 3 -22.67 -7.69 30.74
N ILE A 4 -22.38 -8.14 29.53
CA ILE A 4 -21.42 -7.46 28.65
C ILE A 4 -22.07 -6.16 28.15
N SER A 5 -21.68 -5.05 28.77
CA SER A 5 -21.96 -3.71 28.26
C SER A 5 -21.00 -3.48 27.10
N THR A 6 -21.46 -3.68 25.87
CA THR A 6 -20.75 -3.19 24.68
C THR A 6 -21.10 -1.71 24.55
N ASP A 7 -20.13 -0.90 24.92
CA ASP A 7 -20.08 0.56 24.87
C ASP A 7 -20.48 1.10 23.48
N PRO A 8 -21.25 2.21 23.41
CA PRO A 8 -21.53 2.88 22.15
C PRO A 8 -20.25 3.56 21.63
N ALA A 9 -19.98 3.46 20.33
CA ALA A 9 -18.89 4.18 19.69
C ALA A 9 -18.90 5.68 20.09
N PRO A 10 -17.76 6.28 20.50
CA PRO A 10 -17.73 7.68 20.87
C PRO A 10 -18.03 8.54 19.63
N ALA A 11 -19.10 9.34 19.73
CA ALA A 11 -19.69 10.10 18.64
C ALA A 11 -18.96 11.41 18.29
N ASP A 12 -17.85 11.74 18.96
CA ASP A 12 -17.20 13.06 18.87
C ASP A 12 -15.66 12.98 18.78
N ALA A 13 -15.12 12.07 17.96
CA ALA A 13 -13.69 12.12 17.60
C ALA A 13 -13.46 13.26 16.59
N THR A 14 -12.84 14.36 17.04
CA THR A 14 -12.44 15.46 16.14
C THR A 14 -10.93 15.43 15.92
N VAL A 15 -10.54 15.55 14.64
CA VAL A 15 -9.13 15.64 14.24
C VAL A 15 -8.60 16.99 14.71
N VAL A 16 -7.53 16.99 15.51
CA VAL A 16 -6.95 18.24 16.00
C VAL A 16 -6.28 19.02 14.86
N PRO A 17 -6.57 20.33 14.71
CA PRO A 17 -5.99 21.15 13.66
C PRO A 17 -4.49 21.41 13.93
N GLY A 18 -3.64 21.16 12.93
CA GLY A 18 -2.20 21.42 12.98
C GLY A 18 -1.31 20.23 13.33
N SER A 19 -1.87 19.03 13.50
CA SER A 19 -1.11 17.80 13.75
C SER A 19 -1.09 16.83 12.55
N ASP A 20 -1.32 17.32 11.33
CA ASP A 20 -1.40 16.51 10.09
C ASP A 20 -2.31 15.27 10.19
N GLY A 21 -3.34 15.32 11.04
CA GLY A 21 -4.25 14.19 11.27
C GLY A 21 -3.73 13.13 12.24
N LEU A 22 -2.52 13.27 12.81
CA LEU A 22 -1.86 12.25 13.63
C LEU A 22 -2.37 12.12 15.07
N LEU A 23 -3.28 13.01 15.50
CA LEU A 23 -3.79 13.08 16.87
C LEU A 23 -5.31 13.26 16.83
N LEU A 24 -6.02 12.49 17.66
CA LEU A 24 -7.46 12.65 17.89
C LEU A 24 -7.68 13.25 19.27
N GLU A 25 -8.63 14.16 19.38
CA GLU A 25 -9.13 14.62 20.67
C GLU A 25 -10.39 13.82 21.01
N VAL A 26 -10.32 13.05 22.10
CA VAL A 26 -11.45 12.31 22.66
C VAL A 26 -11.59 12.74 24.12
N ASP A 27 -12.70 13.39 24.46
CA ASP A 27 -13.00 13.89 25.82
C ASP A 27 -11.89 14.78 26.44
N GLY A 28 -11.25 15.63 25.63
CA GLY A 28 -10.18 16.52 26.07
C GLY A 28 -8.83 15.84 26.35
N GLN A 29 -8.70 14.55 26.01
CA GLN A 29 -7.43 13.84 26.02
C GLN A 29 -6.89 13.69 24.60
N ILE A 30 -5.65 14.11 24.38
CA ILE A 30 -4.93 13.88 23.13
C ILE A 30 -4.51 12.42 23.08
N VAL A 31 -5.13 11.66 22.18
CA VAL A 31 -4.75 10.28 21.90
C VAL A 31 -4.03 10.22 20.56
N PRO A 32 -3.00 9.34 20.41
CA PRO A 32 -2.42 9.10 19.10
C PRO A 32 -3.50 8.62 18.14
N ASN A 33 -3.60 9.24 16.97
CA ASN A 33 -4.44 8.74 15.91
C ASN A 33 -3.75 7.51 15.31
N TYR A 34 -4.04 6.34 15.88
CA TYR A 34 -3.54 5.07 15.36
C TYR A 34 -4.06 4.78 13.95
N ASP A 35 -5.18 5.40 13.54
CA ASP A 35 -5.71 5.36 12.16
C ASP A 35 -4.85 6.17 11.17
N ALA A 36 -4.18 7.23 11.63
CA ALA A 36 -3.25 8.04 10.80
C ALA A 36 -1.79 7.58 10.86
N THR A 37 -1.45 6.66 11.77
CA THR A 37 -0.08 6.10 11.89
C THR A 37 0.17 5.01 10.86
N PHE A 38 -0.88 4.40 10.31
CA PHE A 38 -0.77 3.72 9.04
C PHE A 38 -0.92 4.80 7.98
N SER A 39 0.10 5.00 7.15
CA SER A 39 -0.11 5.55 5.82
C SER A 39 -0.36 4.35 4.92
N PRO A 40 -1.60 3.80 4.85
CA PRO A 40 -1.85 2.66 3.99
C PRO A 40 -1.83 3.20 2.58
N PHE A 41 -0.71 2.99 1.86
CA PHE A 41 -0.60 3.31 0.44
C PHE A 41 -1.96 3.21 -0.24
N SER A 42 -2.43 4.31 -0.81
CA SER A 42 -3.77 4.38 -1.37
C SER A 42 -3.83 3.54 -2.65
N GLU A 43 -4.97 2.91 -2.92
CA GLU A 43 -5.16 2.30 -4.24
C GLU A 43 -5.07 3.41 -5.28
N GLY A 44 -4.20 3.24 -6.27
CA GLY A 44 -3.83 4.28 -7.23
C GLY A 44 -2.58 5.09 -6.87
N GLU A 45 -1.97 4.87 -5.71
CA GLU A 45 -0.74 5.56 -5.32
C GLU A 45 0.48 4.93 -6.00
N VAL A 46 1.39 5.77 -6.51
CA VAL A 46 2.68 5.35 -7.03
C VAL A 46 3.69 5.34 -5.91
N VAL A 47 4.32 4.18 -5.70
CA VAL A 47 5.30 3.92 -4.65
C VAL A 47 6.58 3.37 -5.30
N THR A 48 7.72 3.66 -4.70
CA THR A 48 8.99 3.08 -5.14
C THR A 48 9.30 1.86 -4.30
N GLY A 49 9.72 0.76 -4.93
CA GLY A 49 10.13 -0.45 -4.23
C GLY A 49 11.30 -1.15 -4.89
N SER A 50 11.95 -2.05 -4.18
CA SER A 50 13.10 -2.81 -4.66
C SER A 50 12.70 -4.23 -5.05
N VAL A 51 13.19 -4.70 -6.19
CA VAL A 51 12.91 -6.06 -6.67
C VAL A 51 13.64 -7.09 -5.81
N VAL A 52 12.89 -7.87 -5.05
CA VAL A 52 13.44 -8.91 -4.15
C VAL A 52 13.39 -10.30 -4.78
N ARG A 53 12.50 -10.52 -5.75
CA ARG A 53 12.40 -11.77 -6.50
C ARG A 53 11.85 -11.55 -7.90
N ILE A 54 12.39 -12.29 -8.87
CA ILE A 54 11.88 -12.31 -10.24
C ILE A 54 11.51 -13.76 -10.57
N ASP A 55 10.22 -14.01 -10.75
CA ASP A 55 9.69 -15.26 -11.29
C ASP A 55 9.24 -15.06 -12.76
N LYS A 56 8.86 -16.15 -13.44
CA LYS A 56 8.40 -16.07 -14.84
C LYS A 56 7.02 -15.45 -14.97
N ASP A 57 6.15 -15.73 -14.01
CA ASP A 57 4.74 -15.33 -14.04
C ASP A 57 4.49 -14.03 -13.26
N GLU A 58 5.32 -13.76 -12.24
CA GLU A 58 5.20 -12.62 -11.32
C GLU A 58 6.58 -12.11 -10.84
N VAL A 59 6.65 -10.89 -10.33
CA VAL A 59 7.84 -10.29 -9.73
C VAL A 59 7.45 -9.78 -8.35
N LEU A 60 8.27 -10.08 -7.34
CA LEU A 60 8.09 -9.56 -5.98
C LEU A 60 8.94 -8.32 -5.80
N VAL A 61 8.29 -7.27 -5.32
CA VAL A 61 8.92 -5.98 -5.03
C VAL A 61 8.62 -5.60 -3.59
N ASP A 62 9.66 -5.33 -2.82
CA ASP A 62 9.53 -4.76 -1.49
C ASP A 62 9.35 -3.24 -1.58
N ILE A 63 8.17 -2.77 -1.17
CA ILE A 63 7.84 -1.34 -1.13
C ILE A 63 7.86 -0.79 0.31
N GLY A 64 8.40 -1.54 1.28
CA GLY A 64 8.42 -1.16 2.69
C GLY A 64 7.04 -1.21 3.35
N TYR A 65 6.11 -2.01 2.80
CA TYR A 65 4.78 -2.24 3.38
C TYR A 65 4.74 -3.52 4.23
N LYS A 66 3.58 -3.83 4.79
CA LYS A 66 3.33 -5.03 5.59
C LYS A 66 3.59 -6.34 4.82
N SER A 67 3.47 -6.30 3.49
CA SER A 67 3.66 -7.42 2.56
C SER A 67 4.41 -6.96 1.32
N GLU A 68 5.14 -7.89 0.69
CA GLU A 68 5.76 -7.69 -0.63
C GLU A 68 4.68 -7.46 -1.70
N GLY A 69 4.94 -6.51 -2.60
CA GLY A 69 4.10 -6.24 -3.75
C GLY A 69 4.34 -7.25 -4.85
N VAL A 70 3.27 -7.87 -5.33
CA VAL A 70 3.27 -8.78 -6.45
C VAL A 70 2.97 -8.00 -7.72
N ILE A 71 3.89 -8.06 -8.69
CA ILE A 71 3.68 -7.55 -10.04
C ILE A 71 3.48 -8.74 -10.97
N PRO A 72 2.25 -8.98 -11.45
CA PRO A 72 2.04 -9.97 -12.50
C PRO A 72 2.81 -9.60 -13.77
N SER A 73 3.26 -10.60 -14.53
CA SER A 73 3.94 -10.41 -15.82
C SER A 73 3.18 -9.49 -16.80
N HIS A 74 1.85 -9.51 -16.75
CA HIS A 74 1.00 -8.64 -17.57
C HIS A 74 0.94 -7.17 -17.09
N GLU A 75 1.38 -6.88 -15.87
CA GLU A 75 1.49 -5.54 -15.26
C GLU A 75 2.94 -4.99 -15.26
N LEU A 76 3.95 -5.81 -15.62
CA LEU A 76 5.34 -5.36 -15.72
C LEU A 76 5.56 -4.37 -16.86
N SER A 77 5.08 -4.70 -18.07
CA SER A 77 5.34 -3.91 -19.27
C SER A 77 4.13 -3.84 -20.19
N ILE A 78 4.13 -2.81 -21.03
CA ILE A 78 3.08 -2.55 -22.04
C ILE A 78 3.30 -3.47 -23.26
N ARG A 79 4.55 -3.93 -23.46
CA ARG A 79 4.92 -4.82 -24.56
C ARG A 79 4.52 -6.25 -24.22
N LYS A 80 3.86 -6.91 -25.17
CA LYS A 80 3.60 -8.37 -25.09
C LYS A 80 4.90 -9.09 -25.47
N ASN A 81 5.25 -10.15 -24.73
CA ASN A 81 6.40 -11.03 -25.01
C ASN A 81 7.78 -10.42 -24.68
N VAL A 82 7.89 -9.70 -23.56
CA VAL A 82 9.20 -9.33 -22.99
C VAL A 82 9.43 -10.18 -21.76
N ASP A 83 10.65 -10.69 -21.62
CA ASP A 83 11.03 -11.46 -20.45
C ASP A 83 11.10 -10.53 -19.22
N PRO A 84 10.58 -10.95 -18.06
CA PRO A 84 10.61 -10.13 -16.85
C PRO A 84 12.04 -9.80 -16.42
N ASN A 85 13.02 -10.66 -16.73
CA ASN A 85 14.45 -10.42 -16.47
C ASN A 85 15.06 -9.29 -17.32
N ASP A 86 14.47 -8.96 -18.47
CA ASP A 86 14.94 -7.84 -19.30
C ASP A 86 14.29 -6.51 -18.89
N GLU A 87 13.16 -6.55 -18.17
CA GLU A 87 12.43 -5.36 -17.73
C GLU A 87 12.75 -4.95 -16.28
N VAL A 88 13.21 -5.90 -15.45
CA VAL A 88 13.62 -5.67 -14.06
C VAL A 88 14.83 -6.52 -13.69
N GLU A 89 15.72 -5.96 -12.88
CA GLU A 89 16.85 -6.68 -12.27
C GLU A 89 16.63 -6.90 -10.76
N LEU A 90 17.18 -7.99 -10.21
CA LEU A 90 17.18 -8.23 -8.77
C LEU A 90 17.91 -7.10 -8.03
N GLY A 91 17.23 -6.46 -7.08
CA GLY A 91 17.72 -5.32 -6.33
C GLY A 91 17.50 -3.96 -7.00
N GLU A 92 16.94 -3.92 -8.21
CA GLU A 92 16.60 -2.66 -8.88
C GLU A 92 15.46 -1.94 -8.14
N GLU A 93 15.56 -0.61 -8.00
CA GLU A 93 14.45 0.22 -7.53
C GLU A 93 13.52 0.57 -8.69
N VAL A 94 12.25 0.21 -8.55
CA VAL A 94 11.20 0.40 -9.55
C VAL A 94 10.01 1.13 -8.95
N ASP A 95 9.44 2.04 -9.73
CA ASP A 95 8.17 2.68 -9.38
C ASP A 95 7.01 1.77 -9.76
N VAL A 96 6.13 1.50 -8.81
CA VAL A 96 4.98 0.61 -8.94
C VAL A 96 3.74 1.28 -8.39
N LEU A 97 2.59 1.03 -9.01
CA LEU A 97 1.32 1.60 -8.61
C LEU A 97 0.55 0.56 -7.83
N VAL A 98 0.06 0.93 -6.65
CA VAL A 98 -0.76 0.05 -5.82
C VAL A 98 -2.12 -0.14 -6.47
N LEU A 99 -2.44 -1.37 -6.87
CA LEU A 99 -3.72 -1.72 -7.46
C LEU A 99 -4.71 -2.17 -6.39
N ILE A 100 -4.27 -3.12 -5.57
CA ILE A 100 -5.10 -3.75 -4.54
C ILE A 100 -4.21 -3.91 -3.31
N LYS A 101 -4.65 -3.37 -2.17
CA LYS A 101 -3.89 -3.41 -0.91
C LYS A 101 -3.78 -4.83 -0.34
N GLU A 102 -4.85 -5.61 -0.49
CA GLU A 102 -4.99 -6.97 0.01
C GLU A 102 -5.98 -7.74 -0.87
N ASP A 103 -5.47 -8.66 -1.70
CA ASP A 103 -6.27 -9.64 -2.44
C ASP A 103 -6.84 -10.70 -1.46
N PRO A 104 -7.80 -11.58 -1.82
CA PRO A 104 -8.33 -12.61 -0.92
C PRO A 104 -7.28 -13.51 -0.26
N ASP A 105 -6.08 -13.61 -0.83
CA ASP A 105 -4.93 -14.34 -0.28
C ASP A 105 -4.01 -13.48 0.62
N GLY A 106 -4.37 -12.22 0.91
CA GLY A 106 -3.55 -11.33 1.75
C GLY A 106 -2.39 -10.64 1.01
N ARG A 107 -2.40 -10.67 -0.32
CA ARG A 107 -1.28 -10.19 -1.16
C ARG A 107 -1.52 -8.77 -1.65
N LEU A 108 -0.46 -7.97 -1.68
CA LEU A 108 -0.46 -6.63 -2.27
C LEU A 108 -0.23 -6.76 -3.78
N ILE A 109 -1.16 -6.26 -4.60
CA ILE A 109 -1.03 -6.29 -6.05
C ILE A 109 -0.59 -4.91 -6.54
N VAL A 110 0.52 -4.86 -7.28
CA VAL A 110 1.11 -3.62 -7.78
C VAL A 110 1.44 -3.70 -9.27
N SER A 111 1.63 -2.54 -9.91
CA SER A 111 1.83 -2.45 -11.36
C SER A 111 2.90 -1.44 -11.76
N LYS A 112 3.98 -1.93 -12.37
CA LYS A 112 5.06 -1.09 -12.92
C LYS A 112 4.57 -0.31 -14.14
N LYS A 113 3.81 -0.94 -15.04
CA LYS A 113 3.32 -0.26 -16.25
C LYS A 113 2.40 0.92 -15.89
N ARG A 114 1.49 0.75 -14.93
CA ARG A 114 0.52 1.79 -14.54
C ARG A 114 1.19 2.93 -13.78
N ALA A 115 2.17 2.64 -12.92
CA ALA A 115 3.00 3.68 -12.31
C ALA A 115 3.68 4.56 -13.36
N ARG A 116 4.23 3.96 -14.42
CA ARG A 116 4.86 4.71 -15.51
C ARG A 116 3.88 5.64 -16.23
N PHE A 117 2.62 5.23 -16.37
CA PHE A 117 1.58 6.06 -16.97
C PHE A 117 1.17 7.22 -16.04
N GLU A 118 0.96 6.96 -14.74
CA GLU A 118 0.62 8.03 -13.79
C GLU A 118 1.75 9.06 -13.64
N LYS A 119 3.03 8.63 -13.68
CA LYS A 119 4.18 9.52 -13.59
C LYS A 119 4.38 10.38 -14.86
N ALA A 120 3.72 10.04 -15.96
CA ALA A 120 3.87 10.72 -17.26
C ALA A 120 2.81 11.80 -17.52
N TRP A 121 1.85 11.99 -16.62
CA TRP A 121 0.83 13.05 -16.68
C TRP A 121 1.15 14.11 -15.62
#